data_AF-A0A131YTC0-F1
#
_entry.id   AF-A0A131YTC0-F1
#
_cell.length_a   1.000
_cell.length_b   1.000
_cell.length_c   1.000
_cell.angle_alpha   90.00
_cell.angle_beta   90.00
_cell.angle_gamma   90.00
#
_symmetry.space_group_name_H-M   'P 1'
#
loop_
_entity.id
_entity.type
_entity.pdbx_description
1 polymer ?
#
loop_
_entity_poly.entity_id
_entity_poly.type
_entity_poly.pdbx_seq_one_letter_code
_entity_poly.pdbx_strand_id
1 'polypeptide(L)'
;MAKHRQPEPTAPPSPATADKEAQRKRTRPLPVFFWETVHVMKWMKRVCINHYTSYSTLFLDHEITGRSLVRLNDVSLEKMGIKDANHRDELYREILKLKLKSNILEMRDLESKGTEFSTVGMS
;
A
#
# COMPACT_ATOMS: atom_id res chain seq x y z
N MET A 1 -54.65 -6.64 -39.04
CA MET A 1 -54.53 -6.84 -37.57
C MET A 1 -53.12 -6.43 -37.15
N ALA A 2 -52.96 -5.23 -36.59
CA ALA A 2 -51.66 -4.71 -36.18
C ALA A 2 -51.33 -5.13 -34.74
N LYS A 3 -50.19 -5.80 -34.53
CA LYS A 3 -49.71 -6.16 -33.19
C LYS A 3 -48.62 -5.15 -32.79
N HIS A 4 -48.97 -4.28 -31.85
CA HIS A 4 -48.04 -3.35 -31.19
C HIS A 4 -47.01 -4.14 -30.38
N ARG A 5 -45.71 -3.81 -30.54
CA ARG A 5 -44.60 -4.32 -29.74
C ARG A 5 -44.16 -3.21 -28.79
N GLN A 6 -44.34 -3.39 -27.49
CA GLN A 6 -43.77 -2.51 -26.48
C GLN A 6 -42.28 -2.82 -26.24
N PRO A 7 -41.44 -1.82 -25.92
CA PRO A 7 -40.07 -2.04 -25.47
C PRO A 7 -40.04 -2.41 -23.98
N GLU A 8 -39.23 -3.41 -23.64
CA GLU A 8 -39.04 -3.93 -22.28
C GLU A 8 -38.27 -2.91 -21.40
N PRO A 9 -38.62 -2.72 -20.11
CA PRO A 9 -37.90 -1.82 -19.22
C PRO A 9 -36.53 -2.38 -18.88
N THR A 10 -35.47 -1.60 -19.15
CA THR A 10 -34.09 -1.96 -18.82
C THR A 10 -33.95 -2.18 -17.32
N ALA A 11 -33.68 -3.43 -16.93
CA ALA A 11 -33.49 -3.81 -15.54
C ALA A 11 -32.32 -3.01 -14.90
N PRO A 12 -32.44 -2.60 -13.61
CA PRO A 12 -31.36 -1.94 -12.90
C PRO A 12 -30.13 -2.87 -12.79
N PRO A 13 -28.90 -2.29 -12.71
CA PRO A 13 -27.68 -3.08 -12.63
C PRO A 13 -27.72 -4.00 -11.42
N SER A 14 -27.49 -5.30 -11.68
CA SER A 14 -27.50 -6.36 -10.68
C SER A 14 -26.43 -6.14 -9.59
N PRO A 15 -26.74 -6.34 -8.30
CA PRO A 15 -25.85 -6.08 -7.16
C PRO A 15 -24.48 -6.80 -7.24
N ALA A 16 -24.35 -7.85 -8.05
CA ALA A 16 -23.11 -8.59 -8.27
C ALA A 16 -21.97 -7.75 -8.91
N THR A 17 -22.27 -6.62 -9.55
CA THR A 17 -21.26 -5.73 -10.16
C THR A 17 -20.65 -4.76 -9.15
N ALA A 18 -21.45 -4.23 -8.22
CA ALA A 18 -20.99 -3.36 -7.14
C ALA A 18 -20.04 -4.08 -6.16
N ASP A 19 -20.33 -5.36 -5.86
CA ASP A 19 -19.48 -6.19 -5.01
C ASP A 19 -18.08 -6.42 -5.62
N LYS A 20 -17.98 -6.56 -6.95
CA LYS A 20 -16.68 -6.76 -7.62
C LYS A 20 -15.81 -5.51 -7.63
N GLU A 21 -16.41 -4.32 -7.73
CA GLU A 21 -15.67 -3.06 -7.66
C GLU A 21 -15.24 -2.74 -6.22
N ALA A 22 -16.10 -2.99 -5.24
CA ALA A 22 -15.76 -2.90 -3.82
C ALA A 22 -14.68 -3.91 -3.42
N GLN A 23 -14.71 -5.13 -3.97
CA GLN A 23 -13.69 -6.15 -3.73
C GLN A 23 -12.37 -5.85 -4.44
N ARG A 24 -12.39 -5.24 -5.64
CA ARG A 24 -11.18 -4.72 -6.31
C ARG A 24 -10.54 -3.56 -5.56
N LYS A 25 -11.34 -2.74 -4.87
CA LYS A 25 -10.83 -1.72 -3.91
C LYS A 25 -10.22 -2.37 -2.66
N ARG A 26 -10.66 -3.58 -2.27
CA ARG A 26 -10.13 -4.37 -1.14
C ARG A 26 -8.84 -5.14 -1.43
N THR A 27 -8.36 -5.21 -2.69
CA THR A 27 -7.17 -6.02 -3.04
C THR A 27 -5.88 -5.21 -3.18
N ARG A 28 -5.95 -3.86 -3.16
CA ARG A 28 -4.74 -3.03 -3.30
C ARG A 28 -4.05 -2.86 -1.94
N PRO A 29 -2.73 -3.10 -1.85
CA PRO A 29 -1.98 -2.83 -0.63
C PRO A 29 -2.06 -1.34 -0.27
N LEU A 30 -2.30 -1.04 1.01
CA LEU A 30 -2.26 0.32 1.51
C LEU A 30 -0.86 0.93 1.26
N PRO A 31 -0.73 2.14 0.71
CA PRO A 31 0.57 2.78 0.52
C PRO A 31 1.31 2.93 1.84
N VAL A 32 2.64 2.80 1.81
CA VAL A 32 3.47 2.79 3.03
C VAL A 32 3.28 4.06 3.85
N PHE A 33 3.07 5.21 3.20
CA PHE A 33 2.81 6.48 3.88
C PHE A 33 1.64 6.41 4.88
N PHE A 34 0.63 5.58 4.61
CA PHE A 34 -0.56 5.43 5.46
C PHE A 34 -0.47 4.24 6.43
N TRP A 35 0.70 3.62 6.56
CA TRP A 35 0.87 2.52 7.51
C TRP A 35 0.87 3.04 8.94
N GLU A 36 -0.06 2.55 9.75
CA GLU A 36 0.05 2.61 11.21
C GLU A 36 1.13 1.66 11.74
N THR A 37 1.55 1.83 13.00
CA THR A 37 2.58 1.02 13.67
C THR A 37 2.34 -0.48 13.51
N VAL A 38 1.08 -0.93 13.62
CA VAL A 38 0.71 -2.35 13.43
C VAL A 38 1.07 -2.90 12.05
N HIS A 39 1.03 -2.08 10.99
CA HIS A 39 1.42 -2.47 9.64
C HIS A 39 2.94 -2.54 9.51
N VAL A 40 3.66 -1.59 10.12
CA VAL A 40 5.13 -1.58 10.20
C VAL A 40 5.62 -2.83 10.91
N MET A 41 5.03 -3.18 12.06
CA MET A 41 5.38 -4.41 12.78
C MET A 41 5.15 -5.67 11.97
N LYS A 42 4.03 -5.75 11.22
CA LYS A 42 3.74 -6.87 10.30
C LYS A 42 4.74 -6.95 9.14
N TRP A 43 5.21 -5.80 8.64
CA TRP A 43 6.26 -5.77 7.62
C TRP A 43 7.60 -6.24 8.19
N MET A 44 8.03 -5.69 9.31
CA MET A 44 9.29 -6.03 9.96
C MET A 44 9.36 -7.52 10.31
N LYS A 45 8.28 -8.08 10.86
CA LYS A 45 8.20 -9.52 11.18
C LYS A 45 8.40 -10.42 9.96
N ARG A 46 7.95 -9.99 8.78
CA ARG A 46 8.04 -10.78 7.54
C ARG A 46 9.37 -10.61 6.82
N VAL A 47 9.92 -9.40 6.83
CA VAL A 47 11.04 -9.02 5.97
C VAL A 47 12.36 -8.97 6.75
N CYS A 48 12.31 -8.56 8.01
CA CYS A 48 13.49 -8.36 8.87
C CYS A 48 13.58 -9.48 9.92
N ILE A 49 13.40 -10.74 9.53
CA ILE A 49 13.24 -11.88 10.48
C ILE A 49 14.44 -11.97 11.44
N ASN A 50 15.66 -11.82 10.94
CA ASN A 50 16.90 -11.89 11.73
C ASN A 50 17.01 -10.78 12.79
N HIS A 51 16.36 -9.64 12.53
CA HIS A 51 16.45 -8.42 13.34
C HIS A 51 15.20 -8.14 14.16
N TYR A 52 14.10 -8.86 13.88
CA TYR A 52 12.80 -8.61 14.49
C TYR A 52 12.84 -8.81 16.00
N THR A 53 13.39 -9.94 16.47
CA THR A 53 13.47 -10.24 17.91
C THR A 53 14.25 -9.17 18.68
N SER A 54 15.33 -8.65 18.08
CA SER A 54 16.21 -7.68 18.74
C SER A 54 15.68 -6.26 18.75
N TYR A 55 14.91 -5.85 17.73
CA TYR A 55 14.59 -4.44 17.50
C TYR A 55 13.10 -4.12 17.39
N SER A 56 12.22 -5.12 17.44
CA SER A 56 10.76 -4.90 17.39
C SER A 56 10.24 -4.00 18.49
N THR A 57 10.78 -4.12 19.71
CA THR A 57 10.43 -3.25 20.84
C THR A 57 10.80 -1.80 20.59
N LEU A 58 12.00 -1.53 20.04
CA LEU A 58 12.42 -0.17 19.69
C LEU A 58 11.46 0.47 18.67
N PHE A 59 10.98 -0.30 17.69
CA PHE A 59 10.00 0.21 16.71
C PHE A 59 8.64 0.51 17.36
N LEU A 60 8.24 -0.26 18.38
CA LEU A 60 7.02 -0.01 19.14
C LEU A 60 7.16 1.20 20.06
N ASP A 61 8.25 1.28 20.82
CA ASP A 61 8.51 2.34 21.81
C ASP A 61 8.65 3.72 21.14
N HIS A 62 9.22 3.75 19.93
CA HIS A 62 9.29 4.97 19.11
C HIS A 62 8.04 5.20 18.23
N GLU A 63 7.01 4.36 18.37
CA GLU A 63 5.75 4.44 17.63
C GLU A 63 5.95 4.60 16.12
N ILE A 64 6.83 3.78 15.53
CA ILE A 64 7.20 3.93 14.13
C ILE A 64 6.00 3.61 13.23
N THR A 65 5.41 4.67 12.69
CA THR A 65 4.45 4.64 11.59
C THR A 65 5.15 4.59 10.23
N GLY A 66 4.39 4.37 9.17
CA GLY A 66 4.85 4.42 7.79
C GLY A 66 5.47 5.75 7.39
N ARG A 67 4.93 6.88 7.89
CA ARG A 67 5.47 8.22 7.65
C ARG A 67 6.87 8.38 8.25
N SER A 68 7.09 7.89 9.46
CA SER A 68 8.43 7.87 10.07
C SER A 68 9.35 6.85 9.41
N LEU A 69 8.83 5.65 9.08
CA LEU A 69 9.59 4.56 8.47
C LEU A 69 10.26 5.00 7.16
N VAL A 70 9.51 5.69 6.28
CA VAL A 70 10.06 6.17 5.01
C VAL A 70 11.07 7.32 5.18
N ARG A 71 11.18 7.91 6.37
CA ARG A 71 12.17 8.94 6.70
C ARG A 71 13.38 8.40 7.46
N LEU A 72 13.34 7.15 7.92
CA LEU A 72 14.48 6.54 8.59
C LEU A 72 15.69 6.49 7.66
N ASN A 73 16.84 6.77 8.26
CA ASN A 73 18.21 6.67 7.76
C ASN A 73 19.13 6.05 8.83
N ASP A 74 20.38 5.77 8.48
CA ASP A 74 21.36 5.17 9.38
C ASP A 74 21.47 5.93 10.73
N VAL A 75 21.62 7.25 10.68
CA VAL A 75 21.72 8.12 11.87
C VAL A 75 20.49 8.00 12.77
N SER A 76 19.28 7.95 12.20
CA SER A 76 18.05 7.81 12.98
C SER A 76 17.91 6.43 13.61
N LEU A 77 18.33 5.35 12.93
CA LEU A 77 18.35 3.99 13.48
C LEU A 77 19.33 3.89 14.64
N GLU A 78 20.50 4.53 14.52
CA GLU A 78 21.48 4.60 15.61
C GLU A 78 20.93 5.35 16.83
N LYS A 79 20.22 6.47 16.61
CA LYS A 79 19.58 7.25 17.66
C LYS A 79 18.43 6.50 18.35
N MET A 80 17.73 5.63 17.62
CA MET A 80 16.73 4.72 18.19
C MET A 80 17.32 3.60 19.06
N GLY A 81 18.64 3.41 19.05
CA GLY A 81 19.32 2.42 19.89
C GLY A 81 19.90 1.21 19.12
N ILE A 82 19.81 1.18 17.79
CA ILE A 82 20.43 0.12 16.98
C ILE A 82 21.91 0.46 16.78
N LYS A 83 22.77 0.06 17.73
CA LYS A 83 24.19 0.47 17.76
C LYS A 83 25.09 -0.34 16.83
N ASP A 84 24.73 -1.58 16.53
CA ASP A 84 25.48 -2.42 15.58
C ASP A 84 25.32 -1.88 14.15
N ALA A 85 26.44 -1.52 13.51
CA ALA A 85 26.45 -0.93 12.18
C ALA A 85 26.02 -1.91 11.09
N ASN A 86 26.34 -3.21 11.22
CA ASN A 86 25.92 -4.23 10.25
C ASN A 86 24.41 -4.43 10.32
N HIS A 87 23.86 -4.48 11.53
CA HIS A 87 22.41 -4.61 11.72
C HIS A 87 21.66 -3.36 11.21
N ARG A 88 22.19 -2.15 11.45
CA ARG A 88 21.63 -0.92 10.87
C ARG A 88 21.64 -0.97 9.35
N ASP A 89 22.75 -1.38 8.75
CA ASP A 89 22.89 -1.42 7.30
C ASP A 89 21.91 -2.43 6.67
N GLU A 90 21.75 -3.61 7.28
CA GLU A 90 20.77 -4.61 6.84
C GLU A 90 19.32 -4.12 6.98
N LEU A 91 18.95 -3.52 8.11
CA LEU A 91 17.61 -2.94 8.30
C LEU A 91 17.36 -1.79 7.32
N TYR A 92 18.34 -0.93 7.12
CA TYR A 92 18.23 0.20 6.21
C TYR A 92 18.06 -0.27 4.76
N ARG A 93 18.77 -1.33 4.34
CA ARG A 93 18.57 -1.97 3.04
C ARG A 93 17.13 -2.47 2.85
N GLU A 94 16.51 -3.08 3.85
CA GLU A 94 15.11 -3.51 3.76
C GLU A 94 14.13 -2.33 3.68
N ILE A 95 14.41 -1.24 4.40
CA ILE A 95 13.64 0.00 4.30
C ILE A 95 13.73 0.60 2.88
N LEU A 96 14.91 0.62 2.27
CA LEU A 96 15.10 1.11 0.89
C LEU A 96 14.33 0.26 -0.12
N LYS A 97 14.37 -1.08 0.00
CA LYS A 97 13.58 -1.98 -0.85
C LYS A 97 12.07 -1.70 -0.73
N LEU A 98 11.59 -1.46 0.49
CA LEU A 98 10.18 -1.12 0.73
C LEU A 98 9.81 0.20 0.04
N LYS A 99 10.65 1.24 0.16
CA LYS A 99 10.44 2.55 -0.50
C LYS A 99 10.34 2.41 -2.01
N LEU A 100 11.30 1.72 -2.62
CA LEU A 100 11.32 1.46 -4.07
C LEU A 100 10.05 0.74 -4.52
N LYS A 101 9.67 -0.33 -3.81
CA LYS A 101 8.42 -1.06 -4.11
C LYS A 101 7.20 -0.17 -3.99
N SER A 102 7.12 0.67 -2.96
CA SER A 102 6.02 1.61 -2.77
C SER A 102 5.94 2.64 -3.90
N ASN A 103 7.07 3.22 -4.30
CA ASN A 103 7.09 4.22 -5.38
C ASN A 103 6.74 3.61 -6.74
N ILE A 104 7.21 2.39 -7.04
CA ILE A 104 6.82 1.70 -8.28
C ILE A 104 5.31 1.46 -8.32
N LEU A 105 4.70 1.06 -7.20
CA LEU A 105 3.24 0.87 -7.13
C LEU A 105 2.49 2.19 -7.28
N GLU A 106 2.98 3.25 -6.64
CA GLU A 106 2.42 4.59 -6.73
C GLU A 106 2.46 5.14 -8.17
N MET A 107 3.59 4.98 -8.87
CA MET A 107 3.71 5.36 -10.28
C MET A 107 2.69 4.62 -11.16
N ARG A 108 2.56 3.30 -11.00
CA ARG A 108 1.57 2.50 -11.74
C ARG A 108 0.12 2.91 -11.45
N ASP A 109 -0.17 3.27 -10.19
CA ASP A 109 -1.48 3.76 -9.80
C ASP A 109 -1.79 5.13 -10.41
N LEU A 110 -0.79 6.01 -10.54
CA LEU A 110 -0.95 7.30 -11.21
C LEU A 110 -1.20 7.11 -12.71
N GLU A 111 -0.44 6.24 -13.37
CA GLU A 111 -0.62 5.91 -14.79
C GLU A 111 -2.01 5.32 -15.06
N SER A 112 -2.47 4.40 -14.19
CA SER A 112 -3.79 3.77 -14.32
C SER A 112 -4.95 4.77 -14.17
N LYS A 113 -4.79 5.79 -13.32
CA LYS A 113 -5.78 6.86 -13.14
C LYS A 113 -5.79 7.84 -14.32
N GLY A 114 -4.65 8.09 -14.96
CA GLY A 114 -4.55 8.94 -16.15
C GLY A 114 -5.29 8.39 -17.36
N THR A 115 -5.40 7.07 -17.48
CA THR A 115 -6.09 6.40 -18.59
C THR A 115 -7.61 6.57 -18.54
N GLU A 116 -8.22 6.70 -17.36
CA GLU A 116 -9.68 6.90 -17.23
C GLU A 116 -10.15 8.30 -17.65
N PHE A 117 -9.26 9.30 -17.66
CA PHE A 117 -9.58 10.65 -18.13
C PHE A 117 -9.53 10.80 -19.66
N SER A 118 -8.82 9.92 -20.37
CA SER A 118 -8.60 10.05 -21.81
C SER A 118 -9.76 9.52 -22.66
N THR A 119 -10.63 8.65 -22.11
CA THR A 119 -11.74 8.04 -22.85
C THR A 119 -13.01 8.90 -22.88
N VAL A 120 -13.11 9.95 -22.07
CA VAL A 120 -14.26 10.88 -22.05
C VAL A 120 -14.16 11.99 -23.12
N GLY A 121 -13.00 12.16 -23.77
CA GLY A 121 -12.74 13.24 -24.72
C GLY A 121 -12.92 12.90 -26.21
N MET A 122 -13.40 11.72 -26.56
CA MET A 122 -13.63 11.32 -27.96
C MET A 122 -15.12 11.00 -28.18
N SER A 123 -15.93 12.02 -28.37
CA SER A 123 -17.30 11.93 -28.90
C SER A 123 -17.58 13.15 -29.77
#